data_AF-A0A7W0JV51-F1
#
_entry.id   AF-A0A7W0JV51-F1
#
_cell.length_a   1.000
_cell.length_b   1.000
_cell.length_c   1.000
_cell.angle_alpha   90.00
_cell.angle_beta   90.00
_cell.angle_gamma   90.00
#
_symmetry.space_group_name_H-M   'P 1'
#
loop_
_entity.id
_entity.type
_entity.pdbx_description
1 polymer ?
#
loop_
_entity_poly.entity_id
_entity_poly.type
_entity_poly.pdbx_seq_one_letter_code
_entity_poly.pdbx_strand_id
1 'polypeptide(L)'
;MAKQQGTEQAFDVDPLAAEADGELDTADSSREAERGEADLTPLTVQSVGERKAIIEALIYVSDEPLNAKSVAEVLKEDPSLVEAGIASLVEEFNGRASGLQLREVAGGWQFATRPEYHEHVRVFLKSRPSAKL
;
A
#
# COMPACT_ATOMS: atom_id res chain seq x y z
N MET A 1 60.74 22.76 55.16
CA MET A 1 60.87 21.27 55.06
C MET A 1 60.53 20.91 53.62
N ALA A 2 61.46 20.86 52.67
CA ALA A 2 62.54 19.90 52.41
C ALA A 2 62.08 18.50 51.91
N LYS A 3 62.35 18.29 50.61
CA LYS A 3 62.72 17.04 49.88
C LYS A 3 61.64 16.00 49.54
N GLN A 4 61.49 15.76 48.22
CA GLN A 4 61.84 14.53 47.46
C GLN A 4 61.36 14.72 45.99
N GLN A 5 62.19 14.73 44.93
CA GLN A 5 63.06 13.72 44.27
C GLN A 5 62.36 12.89 43.15
N GLY A 6 63.09 12.68 42.04
CA GLY A 6 62.87 11.71 40.94
C GLY A 6 62.16 12.30 39.72
N THR A 7 62.74 12.62 38.55
CA THR A 7 63.60 11.91 37.55
C THR A 7 62.88 10.80 36.77
N GLU A 8 63.13 10.82 35.44
CA GLU A 8 62.90 9.78 34.41
C GLU A 8 61.55 9.85 33.68
N GLN A 9 61.43 9.59 32.38
CA GLN A 9 62.29 9.67 31.20
C GLN A 9 61.33 9.51 29.99
N ALA A 10 61.82 9.85 28.81
CA ALA A 10 61.15 9.94 27.51
C ALA A 10 60.19 8.79 27.12
N PHE A 11 59.12 9.14 26.38
CA PHE A 11 58.54 8.29 25.33
C PHE A 11 58.06 9.17 24.17
N ASP A 12 58.86 9.17 23.10
CA ASP A 12 58.43 9.48 21.73
C ASP A 12 57.24 8.60 21.36
N VAL A 13 56.12 9.22 20.96
CA VAL A 13 55.13 8.60 20.08
C VAL A 13 54.60 9.65 19.11
N ASP A 14 55.13 9.58 17.90
CA ASP A 14 54.66 10.22 16.69
C ASP A 14 53.25 9.68 16.33
N PRO A 15 52.19 10.51 16.28
CA PRO A 15 50.92 10.06 15.75
C PRO A 15 50.88 10.31 14.23
N LEU A 16 51.31 9.26 13.53
CA LEU A 16 51.00 8.92 12.14
C LEU A 16 49.58 9.38 11.73
N ALA A 17 49.50 10.52 11.04
CA ALA A 17 48.35 10.89 10.23
C ALA A 17 48.67 10.57 8.78
N ALA A 18 48.25 9.39 8.33
CA ALA A 18 48.26 9.01 6.92
C ALA A 18 47.00 8.21 6.59
N GLU A 19 46.14 8.84 5.78
CA GLU A 19 45.43 8.29 4.63
C GLU A 19 44.67 6.95 4.79
N ALA A 20 43.36 7.03 4.62
CA ALA A 20 42.59 5.97 3.97
C ALA A 20 41.39 6.60 3.23
N ASP A 21 41.67 7.01 1.99
CA ASP A 21 40.70 7.16 0.92
C ASP A 21 40.05 5.79 0.66
N GLY A 22 38.72 5.75 0.64
CA GLY A 22 37.95 4.51 0.58
C GLY A 22 36.69 4.70 -0.24
N GLU A 23 36.88 4.76 -1.56
CA GLU A 23 35.89 4.51 -2.60
C GLU A 23 35.12 3.21 -2.31
N LEU A 24 33.79 3.30 -2.17
CA LEU A 24 32.91 2.13 -2.13
C LEU A 24 31.92 2.22 -3.29
N ASP A 25 32.41 1.71 -4.42
CA ASP A 25 31.62 1.09 -5.46
C ASP A 25 30.93 -0.16 -4.87
N THR A 26 29.60 -0.10 -4.76
CA THR A 26 28.77 -1.30 -4.71
C THR A 26 27.63 -1.14 -5.69
N ALA A 27 27.93 -1.45 -6.94
CA ALA A 27 26.99 -2.06 -7.84
C ALA A 27 26.44 -3.39 -7.25
N ASP A 28 25.25 -3.74 -7.73
CA ASP A 28 24.52 -4.99 -7.53
C ASP A 28 23.56 -5.09 -6.35
N SER A 29 22.31 -4.73 -6.62
CA SER A 29 21.18 -5.47 -6.07
C SER A 29 20.14 -5.65 -7.17
N SER A 30 20.54 -6.41 -8.19
CA SER A 30 19.62 -7.14 -9.04
C SER A 30 19.00 -8.25 -8.18
N ARG A 31 18.12 -7.88 -7.25
CA ARG A 31 17.34 -8.86 -6.48
C ARG A 31 16.21 -9.34 -7.37
N GLU A 32 16.47 -10.49 -7.99
CA GLU A 32 15.50 -11.48 -8.42
C GLU A 32 14.40 -11.61 -7.35
N ALA A 33 13.33 -10.83 -7.50
CA ALA A 33 12.04 -11.24 -6.98
C ALA A 33 11.47 -12.15 -8.06
N GLU A 34 11.84 -13.42 -7.95
CA GLU A 34 11.11 -14.59 -8.41
C GLU A 34 9.62 -14.36 -8.09
N ARG A 35 8.91 -13.68 -8.99
CA ARG A 35 7.45 -13.60 -8.97
C ARG A 35 7.02 -14.99 -9.36
N GLY A 36 6.87 -15.83 -8.33
CA GLY A 36 6.42 -17.19 -8.46
C GLY A 36 5.32 -17.26 -9.51
N GLU A 37 5.52 -18.15 -10.46
CA GLU A 37 4.54 -18.59 -11.43
C GLU A 37 3.33 -19.06 -10.62
N ALA A 38 2.44 -18.12 -10.30
CA ALA A 38 1.27 -18.37 -9.50
C ALA A 38 0.42 -19.32 -10.32
N ASP A 39 0.33 -20.55 -9.84
CA ASP A 39 -0.58 -21.59 -10.30
C ASP A 39 -1.89 -20.95 -10.77
N LEU A 40 -2.04 -20.82 -12.09
CA LEU A 40 -3.15 -20.14 -12.72
C LEU A 40 -4.36 -21.07 -12.67
N THR A 41 -4.86 -21.35 -11.46
CA THR A 41 -6.23 -21.84 -11.32
C THR A 41 -7.12 -20.88 -12.12
N PRO A 42 -7.95 -21.40 -13.03
CA PRO A 42 -8.75 -20.52 -13.87
C PRO A 42 -9.65 -19.69 -12.96
N LEU A 43 -9.50 -18.36 -13.02
CA LEU A 43 -10.31 -17.35 -12.33
C LEU A 43 -11.74 -17.38 -12.87
N THR A 44 -12.43 -18.49 -12.61
CA THR A 44 -13.76 -18.77 -13.13
C THR A 44 -14.75 -18.57 -11.99
N VAL A 45 -15.70 -17.68 -12.19
CA VAL A 45 -16.75 -17.38 -11.23
C VAL A 45 -17.74 -18.55 -11.17
N GLN A 46 -17.95 -19.11 -9.98
CA GLN A 46 -18.79 -20.29 -9.76
C GLN A 46 -20.19 -19.94 -9.27
N SER A 47 -20.45 -18.70 -8.83
CA SER A 47 -21.79 -18.27 -8.37
C SER A 47 -22.01 -16.76 -8.41
N VAL A 48 -23.28 -16.32 -8.34
CA VAL A 48 -23.64 -14.89 -8.24
C VAL A 48 -23.07 -14.26 -6.95
N GLY A 49 -23.10 -14.98 -5.83
CA GLY A 49 -22.53 -14.49 -4.58
C GLY A 49 -21.03 -14.29 -4.66
N GLU A 50 -20.32 -15.24 -5.27
CA GLU A 50 -18.88 -15.13 -5.51
C GLU A 50 -18.56 -13.98 -6.47
N ARG A 51 -19.33 -13.80 -7.55
CA ARG A 51 -19.18 -12.65 -8.46
C ARG A 51 -19.21 -11.34 -7.70
N LYS A 52 -20.25 -11.16 -6.87
CA LYS A 52 -20.39 -9.94 -6.05
C LYS A 52 -19.20 -9.76 -5.12
N ALA A 53 -18.75 -10.82 -4.45
CA ALA A 53 -17.59 -10.75 -3.56
C ALA A 53 -16.30 -10.37 -4.31
N ILE A 54 -16.09 -10.90 -5.53
CA ILE A 54 -14.95 -10.52 -6.37
C ILE A 54 -15.06 -9.06 -6.82
N ILE A 55 -16.23 -8.62 -7.30
CA ILE A 55 -16.47 -7.23 -7.69
C ILE A 55 -16.20 -6.28 -6.53
N GLU A 56 -16.69 -6.60 -5.32
CA GLU A 56 -16.44 -5.83 -4.10
C GLU A 56 -14.94 -5.70 -3.83
N ALA A 57 -14.21 -6.81 -3.88
CA ALA A 57 -12.77 -6.82 -3.66
C ALA A 57 -12.01 -5.97 -4.71
N LEU A 58 -12.41 -6.06 -5.97
CA LEU A 58 -11.83 -5.27 -7.07
C LEU A 58 -12.05 -3.77 -6.86
N ILE A 59 -13.26 -3.35 -6.51
CA ILE A 59 -13.58 -1.93 -6.23
C ILE A 59 -12.83 -1.45 -4.98
N TYR A 60 -12.66 -2.30 -3.97
CA TYR A 60 -11.95 -1.96 -2.73
C TYR A 60 -10.46 -1.69 -2.94
N VAL A 61 -9.79 -2.50 -3.75
CA VAL A 61 -8.35 -2.37 -4.00
C VAL A 61 -8.01 -1.32 -5.05
N SER A 62 -9.00 -0.83 -5.81
CA SER A 62 -8.78 0.14 -6.87
C SER A 62 -8.60 1.56 -6.31
N ASP A 63 -7.51 2.22 -6.67
CA ASP A 63 -7.28 3.64 -6.36
C ASP A 63 -8.14 4.60 -7.21
N GLU A 64 -8.67 4.11 -8.33
CA GLU A 64 -9.50 4.85 -9.28
C GLU A 64 -10.90 4.24 -9.44
N PRO A 65 -11.92 5.03 -9.83
CA PRO A 65 -13.25 4.50 -10.11
C PRO A 65 -13.24 3.39 -11.16
N LEU A 66 -13.80 2.24 -10.81
CA LEU A 66 -13.76 1.05 -11.66
C LEU A 66 -15.08 0.92 -12.44
N ASN A 67 -15.01 0.94 -13.77
CA ASN A 67 -16.20 0.79 -14.61
C ASN A 67 -16.55 -0.69 -14.84
N ALA A 68 -17.82 -0.97 -15.15
CA ALA A 68 -18.33 -2.34 -15.32
C ALA A 68 -17.61 -3.13 -16.42
N LYS A 69 -17.17 -2.45 -17.49
CA LYS A 69 -16.45 -3.09 -18.60
C LYS A 69 -15.09 -3.63 -18.16
N SER A 70 -14.30 -2.82 -17.43
CA SER A 70 -13.01 -3.24 -16.91
C SER A 70 -13.13 -4.42 -15.94
N VAL A 71 -14.18 -4.42 -15.12
CA VAL A 71 -14.49 -5.53 -14.21
C VAL A 71 -14.85 -6.79 -15.01
N ALA A 72 -15.69 -6.67 -16.04
CA ALA A 72 -16.08 -7.78 -16.93
C ALA A 72 -14.88 -8.40 -17.66
N GLU A 73 -13.91 -7.59 -18.07
CA GLU A 73 -12.66 -8.08 -18.68
C GLU A 73 -11.84 -8.95 -17.71
N VAL A 74 -11.79 -8.57 -16.42
CA VAL A 74 -11.09 -9.33 -15.38
C VAL A 74 -11.81 -10.65 -15.06
N LEU A 75 -13.13 -10.61 -14.90
CA LEU A 75 -13.97 -11.78 -14.58
C LEU A 75 -14.19 -12.69 -15.79
N LYS A 76 -13.94 -12.21 -17.02
CA LYS A 76 -14.26 -12.88 -18.28
C LYS A 76 -15.74 -13.23 -18.40
N GLU A 77 -16.60 -12.30 -18.01
CA GLU A 77 -18.06 -12.47 -17.99
C GLU A 77 -18.77 -11.40 -18.84
N ASP A 78 -20.07 -11.61 -19.07
CA ASP A 78 -20.91 -10.63 -19.75
C ASP A 78 -21.01 -9.33 -18.93
N PRO A 79 -20.85 -8.14 -19.54
CA PRO A 79 -20.96 -6.87 -18.84
C PRO A 79 -22.29 -6.69 -18.10
N SER A 80 -23.40 -7.19 -18.62
CA SER A 80 -24.72 -7.05 -17.98
C SER A 80 -24.80 -7.82 -16.65
N LEU A 81 -24.10 -8.95 -16.55
CA LEU A 81 -24.00 -9.74 -15.32
C LEU A 81 -23.17 -9.02 -14.24
N VAL A 82 -22.14 -8.29 -14.67
CA VAL A 82 -21.31 -7.46 -13.81
C VAL A 82 -22.08 -6.23 -13.35
N GLU A 83 -22.78 -5.55 -14.25
CA GLU A 83 -23.63 -4.40 -13.93
C GLU A 83 -24.70 -4.78 -12.90
N ALA A 84 -25.35 -5.94 -13.06
CA ALA A 84 -26.30 -6.45 -12.06
C ALA A 84 -25.63 -6.73 -10.70
N GLY A 85 -24.40 -7.26 -10.70
CA GLY A 85 -23.61 -7.49 -9.49
C GLY A 85 -23.27 -6.18 -8.77
N ILE A 86 -22.82 -5.18 -9.52
CA ILE A 86 -22.53 -3.84 -9.00
C ILE A 86 -23.81 -3.20 -8.45
N ALA A 87 -24.92 -3.26 -9.18
CA ALA A 87 -26.20 -2.70 -8.72
C ALA A 87 -26.64 -3.31 -7.38
N SER A 88 -26.54 -4.63 -7.23
CA SER A 88 -26.81 -5.32 -5.94
C SER A 88 -25.89 -4.79 -4.83
N LEU A 89 -24.58 -4.64 -5.09
CA LEU A 89 -23.65 -4.10 -4.09
C LEU A 89 -23.98 -2.66 -3.70
N VAL A 90 -24.39 -1.83 -4.67
CA VAL A 90 -24.83 -0.46 -4.42
C VAL A 90 -26.02 -0.45 -3.48
N GLU A 91 -27.04 -1.29 -3.73
CA GLU A 91 -28.20 -1.41 -2.83
C GLU A 91 -27.80 -1.87 -1.43
N GLU A 92 -26.92 -2.87 -1.32
CA GLU A 92 -26.47 -3.42 -0.04
C GLU A 92 -25.64 -2.42 0.78
N PHE A 93 -24.65 -1.77 0.18
CA PHE A 93 -23.78 -0.80 0.86
C PHE A 93 -24.48 0.52 1.14
N ASN A 94 -25.36 0.97 0.25
CA ASN A 94 -26.05 2.25 0.42
C ASN A 94 -27.32 2.10 1.29
N GLY A 95 -27.92 0.92 1.35
CA GLY A 95 -29.07 0.61 2.22
C GLY A 95 -28.72 0.27 3.67
N ARG A 96 -27.50 -0.19 3.97
CA ARG A 96 -27.08 -0.50 5.34
C ARG A 96 -26.65 0.75 6.12
N ALA A 97 -26.89 0.75 7.43
CA ALA A 97 -26.39 1.77 8.36
C ALA A 97 -24.89 1.55 8.67
N SER A 98 -24.02 1.82 7.71
CA SER A 98 -22.55 1.69 7.80
C SER A 98 -21.84 2.97 7.33
N GLY A 99 -20.59 3.19 7.74
CA GLY A 99 -19.81 4.38 7.36
C GLY A 99 -19.30 4.41 5.92
N LEU A 100 -19.41 3.30 5.18
CA LEU A 100 -19.00 3.18 3.77
C LEU A 100 -20.21 3.13 2.85
N GLN A 101 -20.03 3.66 1.64
CA GLN A 101 -20.99 3.64 0.55
C GLN A 101 -20.26 3.40 -0.79
N LEU A 102 -20.98 2.86 -1.77
CA LEU A 102 -20.53 2.83 -3.16
C LEU A 102 -21.03 4.09 -3.87
N ARG A 103 -20.12 4.79 -4.57
CA ARG A 103 -20.44 6.00 -5.33
C ARG A 103 -20.01 5.86 -6.79
N GLU A 104 -20.86 6.33 -7.69
CA GLU A 104 -20.53 6.49 -9.10
C GLU A 104 -19.75 7.79 -9.33
N VAL A 105 -18.60 7.68 -10.00
CA VAL A 105 -17.71 8.78 -10.37
C VAL A 105 -17.19 8.53 -11.78
N ALA A 106 -17.42 9.47 -12.69
CA ALA A 106 -16.96 9.40 -14.09
C ALA A 106 -17.34 8.08 -14.82
N GLY A 107 -18.49 7.48 -14.50
CA GLY A 107 -18.95 6.21 -15.09
C GLY A 107 -18.29 4.96 -14.51
N GLY A 108 -17.53 5.10 -13.41
CA GLY A 108 -17.01 4.00 -12.61
C GLY A 108 -17.53 4.04 -11.17
N TRP A 109 -17.25 2.97 -10.42
CA TRP A 109 -17.66 2.80 -9.03
C TRP A 109 -16.44 2.76 -8.11
N GLN A 110 -16.54 3.43 -6.98
CA GLN A 110 -15.53 3.40 -5.93
C GLN A 110 -16.18 3.42 -4.54
N PHE A 111 -15.45 2.91 -3.55
CA PHE A 111 -15.81 3.13 -2.17
C PHE A 111 -15.60 4.59 -1.76
N ALA A 112 -16.49 5.08 -0.92
CA ALA A 112 -16.37 6.37 -0.27
C ALA A 112 -16.90 6.30 1.16
N THR A 113 -16.36 7.14 2.03
CA THR A 113 -16.95 7.37 3.35
C THR A 113 -18.23 8.20 3.21
N ARG A 114 -19.24 7.88 4.03
CA ARG A 114 -20.48 8.66 4.08
C ARG A 114 -20.26 10.08 4.62
N PRO A 115 -20.99 11.08 4.08
CA PRO A 115 -20.83 12.47 4.48
C PRO A 115 -21.17 12.70 5.95
N GLU A 116 -22.07 11.91 6.54
CA GLU A 116 -22.40 11.95 7.97
C GLU A 116 -21.17 11.78 8.89
N TYR A 117 -20.12 11.10 8.41
CA TYR A 117 -18.91 10.84 9.19
C TYR A 117 -17.69 11.65 8.73
N HIS A 118 -17.82 12.54 7.74
CA HIS A 118 -16.68 13.28 7.16
C HIS A 118 -15.92 14.12 8.18
N GLU A 119 -16.58 14.73 9.16
CA GLU A 119 -15.91 15.51 10.20
C GLU A 119 -14.93 14.65 11.02
N HIS A 120 -15.35 13.45 11.42
CA HIS A 120 -14.52 12.50 12.15
C HIS A 120 -13.32 12.05 11.30
N VAL A 121 -13.56 11.73 10.02
CA VAL A 121 -12.51 11.36 9.06
C VAL A 121 -11.51 12.51 8.88
N ARG A 122 -11.99 13.76 8.75
CA ARG A 122 -11.12 14.95 8.63
C ARG A 122 -10.22 15.15 9.84
N VAL A 123 -10.75 14.97 11.06
CA VAL A 123 -9.95 15.06 12.29
C VAL A 123 -8.88 13.96 12.33
N PHE A 124 -9.23 12.73 11.96
CA PHE A 124 -8.29 11.60 11.90
C PHE A 124 -7.16 11.84 10.88
N LEU A 125 -7.47 12.35 9.69
CA LEU A 125 -6.46 12.64 8.67
C LEU A 125 -5.53 13.79 9.08
N LYS A 126 -6.06 14.82 9.76
CA LYS A 126 -5.24 15.95 10.26
C LYS A 126 -4.25 15.53 11.34
N SER A 127 -4.58 14.53 12.17
CA SER A 127 -3.67 14.04 13.22
C SER A 127 -2.57 13.12 12.69
N ARG A 128 -2.65 12.72 11.42
CA ARG A 128 -1.62 11.94 10.72
C ARG A 128 -1.04 12.76 9.56
N PRO A 129 -0.06 13.65 9.80
CA PRO A 129 0.69 14.26 8.71
C PRO A 129 1.43 13.16 7.95
N SER A 130 0.86 12.75 6.82
CA SER A 130 1.42 11.93 5.74
C SER A 130 2.42 10.86 6.21
N ALA A 131 1.93 9.64 6.45
CA ALA A 131 2.81 8.49 6.28
C ALA A 131 3.24 8.51 4.80
N LYS A 132 4.49 8.89 4.54
CA LYS A 132 5.12 8.70 3.24
C LYS A 132 5.04 7.22 2.88
N LEU A 133 4.31 6.89 1.83
CA LEU A 133 4.69 5.94 0.79
C LEU A 133 3.80 6.14 -0.43
#